data_AF-A0A2V6R6A3-F1
#
_entry.id   AF-A0A2V6R6A3-F1
#
_cell.length_a   1.000
_cell.length_b   1.000
_cell.length_c   1.000
_cell.angle_alpha   90.00
_cell.angle_beta   90.00
_cell.angle_gamma   90.00
#
_symmetry.space_group_name_H-M   'P 1'
#
loop_
_entity.id
_entity.type
_entity.pdbx_description
1 polymer ?
#
loop_
_entity_poly.entity_id
_entity_poly.type
_entity_poly.pdbx_seq_one_letter_code
_entity_poly.pdbx_strand_id
1 'polypeptide(L)' 'MAAGEAPIKQAVKWLDEQLRDNPSADRLKLVDEASRRFDLTPLDADFLLRQVGKRGKSS' A
#
# COMPACT_ATOMS: atom_id res chain seq x y z
N MET A 1 16.49 1.10 19.60
CA MET A 1 15.64 0.02 19.04
C MET A 1 15.64 0.19 17.54
N ALA A 2 15.80 -0.92 16.80
CA ALA A 2 16.20 -0.93 15.40
C ALA A 2 15.42 0.10 14.56
N ALA A 3 16.13 0.98 13.86
CA ALA A 3 15.59 1.72 12.73
C ALA A 3 15.43 0.75 11.54
N GLY A 4 14.68 -0.34 11.77
CA GLY A 4 14.16 -1.18 10.70
C GLY A 4 13.12 -0.35 9.96
N GLU A 5 13.20 -0.37 8.64
CA GLU A 5 12.31 0.40 7.79
C GLU A 5 10.84 0.08 8.14
N ALA A 6 10.06 1.10 8.50
CA ALA A 6 8.70 0.92 8.97
C ALA A 6 7.89 0.05 7.98
N PRO A 7 7.11 -0.94 8.45
CA PRO A 7 6.42 -1.90 7.58
C PRO A 7 5.51 -1.20 6.56
N ILE A 8 4.96 -0.05 6.91
CA ILE A 8 4.21 0.82 6.01
C ILE A 8 5.01 1.27 4.77
N LYS A 9 6.31 1.57 4.91
CA LYS A 9 7.16 1.97 3.78
C LYS A 9 7.38 0.80 2.82
N GLN A 10 7.57 -0.40 3.37
CA GLN A 10 7.74 -1.61 2.57
C GLN A 10 6.45 -1.96 1.82
N ALA A 11 5.30 -1.79 2.48
CA ALA A 11 3.99 -1.95 1.87
C ALA A 11 3.72 -0.96 0.73
N VAL A 12 4.09 0.32 0.92
CA VAL A 12 3.99 1.35 -0.16
C VAL A 12 4.84 0.95 -1.36
N LYS A 13 6.09 0.52 -1.13
CA LYS A 13 6.99 0.11 -2.22
C LYS A 13 6.41 -1.07 -3.01
N TRP A 14 5.95 -2.10 -2.30
CA TRP A 14 5.33 -3.27 -2.91
C TRP A 14 4.08 -2.89 -3.72
N LEU A 15 3.21 -2.04 -3.17
CA LEU A 15 2.04 -1.51 -3.88
C LEU A 15 2.41 -0.77 -5.17
N ASP A 16 3.46 0.05 -5.15
CA ASP A 16 3.94 0.78 -6.33
C ASP A 16 4.47 -0.19 -7.39
N GLU A 17 5.18 -1.25 -7.00
CA GLU A 17 5.61 -2.33 -7.89
C GLU A 17 4.42 -3.08 -8.52
N GLN A 18 3.39 -3.42 -7.73
CA GLN A 18 2.19 -4.08 -8.25
C GLN A 18 1.41 -3.19 -9.22
N LEU A 19 1.28 -1.90 -8.93
CA LEU A 19 0.61 -0.94 -9.81
C LEU A 19 1.44 -0.60 -11.05
N ARG A 20 2.76 -0.75 -10.99
CA ARG A 20 3.64 -0.58 -12.15
C ARG A 20 3.51 -1.74 -13.12
N ASP A 21 3.41 -2.97 -12.61
CA ASP A 21 3.22 -4.17 -13.42
C ASP A 21 1.79 -4.25 -13.97
N ASN A 22 0.80 -3.94 -13.12
CA ASN A 22 -0.61 -3.90 -13.48
C ASN A 22 -1.30 -2.62 -12.97
N PRO A 23 -1.31 -1.52 -13.76
CA PRO A 23 -1.92 -0.26 -13.36
C PRO A 23 -3.46 -0.34 -13.21
N SER A 24 -4.08 -1.38 -13.78
CA SER A 24 -5.52 -1.66 -13.67
C SER A 24 -5.85 -2.60 -12.51
N ALA A 25 -4.86 -3.01 -11.71
CA ALA A 25 -5.09 -3.85 -10.55
C ALA A 25 -6.00 -3.15 -9.54
N ASP A 26 -6.82 -3.95 -8.86
CA ASP A 26 -7.72 -3.47 -7.82
C ASP A 26 -6.91 -3.00 -6.61
N ARG A 27 -6.87 -1.68 -6.43
CA ARG A 27 -6.15 -1.01 -5.34
C ARG A 27 -6.62 -1.47 -3.96
N LEU A 28 -7.92 -1.76 -3.80
CA LEU A 28 -8.46 -2.26 -2.52
C LEU A 28 -7.87 -3.63 -2.20
N LYS A 29 -7.81 -4.52 -3.18
CA LYS A 29 -7.22 -5.86 -3.01
C LYS A 29 -5.74 -5.79 -2.69
N LEU A 30 -5.00 -4.93 -3.39
CA LEU A 30 -3.57 -4.75 -3.13
C LEU A 30 -3.32 -4.19 -1.72
N VAL A 31 -4.13 -3.26 -1.24
CA VAL A 31 -3.99 -2.73 0.12
C VAL A 31 -4.30 -3.80 1.18
N ASP A 32 -5.35 -4.61 1.00
CA ASP A 32 -5.64 -5.73 1.90
C ASP A 32 -4.51 -6.75 1.94
N GLU A 33 -3.94 -7.10 0.78
CA GLU A 33 -2.82 -8.03 0.68
C GLU A 33 -1.54 -7.46 1.31
N ALA A 34 -1.22 -6.19 1.05
CA ALA A 34 -0.11 -5.51 1.69
C ALA A 34 -0.28 -5.46 3.22
N SER A 35 -1.51 -5.25 3.70
CA SER A 35 -1.80 -5.18 5.14
C SER A 35 -1.51 -6.50 5.84
N ARG A 36 -1.89 -7.63 5.23
CA ARG A 36 -1.60 -8.96 5.76
C ARG A 36 -0.12 -9.33 5.62
N ARG A 37 0.50 -8.96 4.50
CA ARG A 37 1.89 -9.31 4.19
C ARG A 37 2.91 -8.61 5.09
N PHE A 38 2.65 -7.35 5.44
CA PHE A 38 3.57 -6.52 6.23
C PHE A 38 3.12 -6.33 7.67
N ASP A 39 2.10 -7.09 8.11
CA ASP A 39 1.51 -7.00 9.46
C ASP A 39 1.13 -5.56 9.83
N LEU A 40 0.42 -4.90 8.90
CA LEU A 40 0.03 -3.51 9.08
C LEU A 40 -1.11 -3.39 10.07
N THR A 41 -1.07 -2.32 10.86
CA THR A 41 -2.19 -1.97 11.72
C THR A 41 -3.38 -1.49 10.87
N PRO A 42 -4.62 -1.53 11.41
CA PRO A 42 -5.78 -0.96 10.72
C PRO A 42 -5.60 0.51 10.32
N LEU A 43 -4.81 1.27 11.09
CA LEU A 43 -4.49 2.67 10.79
C LEU A 43 -3.55 2.79 9.58
N ASP A 44 -2.54 1.93 9.50
CA ASP A 44 -1.61 1.86 8.38
C ASP A 44 -2.32 1.44 7.09
N ALA A 45 -3.24 0.48 7.17
CA ALA A 45 -4.07 0.05 6.04
C ALA A 45 -4.96 1.18 5.51
N ASP A 46 -5.60 1.94 6.40
CA ASP A 46 -6.40 3.11 6.04
C ASP A 46 -5.54 4.21 5.39
N PHE A 47 -4.32 4.43 5.90
CA PHE A 47 -3.35 5.33 5.27
C PHE A 47 -3.00 4.91 3.84
N LEU A 48 -2.68 3.62 3.62
CA LEU A 48 -2.41 3.08 2.30
C LEU A 48 -3.58 3.28 1.35
N LEU A 49 -4.80 2.98 1.81
CA LEU A 49 -6.02 3.11 1.02
C LEU A 49 -6.23 4.54 0.53
N ARG A 50 -6.06 5.53 1.41
CA ARG A 50 -6.15 6.95 1.05
C ARG A 50 -5.06 7.35 0.06
N GLN A 51 -3.84 6.85 0.25
CA GLN A 51 -2.70 7.16 -0.62
C GLN A 51 -2.90 6.61 -2.04
N VAL A 52 -3.39 5.39 -2.18
CA VAL A 52 -3.68 4.80 -3.50
C VAL A 52 -4.91 5.42 -4.15
N GLY A 53 -5.94 5.81 -3.38
CA GLY A 53 -7.12 6.51 -3.90
C GLY A 53 -6.80 7.90 -4.45
N LYS A 54 -5.88 8.64 -3.80
CA LYS A 54 -5.48 9.98 -4.23
C LYS A 54 -4.73 9.99 -5.57
N ARG A 55 -3.98 8.94 -5.89
CA ARG A 55 -3.22 8.80 -7.16
C ARG A 55 -4.07 8.38 -8.37
N GLY A 56 -5.31 7.91 -8.15
CA GLY A 56 -6.23 7.48 -9.24
C GLY A 56 -7.15 8.59 -9.73
N LYS A 57 -7.14 9.76 -9.08
CA LYS A 57 -8.00 10.89 -9.42
C LYS A 57 -7.18 11.99 -10.11
N SER A 58 -6.58 11.64 -11.24
CA SER A 58 -6.27 12.65 -12.26
C SER A 58 -7.53 12.78 -13.10
N SER A 59 -8.17 13.95 -12.98
CA SER A 59 -9.29 14.38 -13.81
C SER A 59 -8.93 14.43 -15.28
#